data_AF-A0A2E8DNL9-F1
#
_entry.id   AF-A0A2E8DNL9-F1
#
_cell.length_a   1.000
_cell.length_b   1.000
_cell.length_c   1.000
_cell.angle_alpha   90.00
_cell.angle_beta   90.00
_cell.angle_gamma   90.00
#
_symmetry.space_group_name_H-M   'P 1'
#
loop_
_entity.id
_entity.type
_entity.pdbx_description
1 polymer ?
#
loop_
_entity_poly.entity_id
_entity_poly.type
_entity_poly.pdbx_seq_one_letter_code
_entity_poly.pdbx_strand_id
1 'polypeptide(L)'
;MADRKPIVYVAGYPQELASSDRLSGLGKTTVAATAPTSPETGDFWLNSTTNELSIWDGSSWTKTTRSFVAASAPSNPATGDTWLNSTTKQLSIYNGSSWSKTTKATVASSAPSNPESGDIWFDTNGNLLKIYDGSAWTEPTEDLSTAVVAASAPSSPTNGLLWFDTTTNQLKIYVASSSSWELAESQTYISGTTPSSPLAGEFWWDTTNLRLKIYTGSAWVEIGTKTFTSATAPSSGMIQGDWWYESTAGTFSMYIAGSINAWVTVSSGGSGGGGSISDILAFS
;
A
#
# COMPACT_ATOMS: atom_id res chain seq x y z
N MET A 1 51.05 -40.48 -21.62
CA MET A 1 50.29 -41.44 -20.78
C MET A 1 49.35 -42.19 -21.70
N ALA A 2 49.18 -43.50 -21.52
CA ALA A 2 48.16 -44.25 -22.25
C ALA A 2 46.78 -43.89 -21.65
N ASP A 3 45.82 -43.56 -22.51
CA ASP A 3 44.43 -43.29 -22.11
C ASP A 3 43.82 -44.60 -21.61
N ARG A 4 43.65 -44.74 -20.28
CA ARG A 4 43.01 -45.90 -19.67
C ARG A 4 41.56 -45.57 -19.37
N LYS A 5 40.65 -46.43 -19.84
CA LYS A 5 39.22 -46.28 -19.59
C LYS A 5 38.81 -46.99 -18.29
N PRO A 6 37.70 -46.59 -17.66
CA PRO A 6 37.15 -47.30 -16.51
C PRO A 6 36.87 -48.77 -16.84
N ILE A 7 37.11 -49.66 -15.87
CA ILE A 7 36.74 -51.08 -15.97
C ILE A 7 35.32 -51.25 -15.45
N VAL A 8 34.48 -51.93 -16.23
CA VAL A 8 33.12 -52.35 -15.85
C VAL A 8 33.03 -53.88 -15.85
N TYR A 9 32.08 -54.44 -15.09
CA TYR A 9 31.81 -55.88 -15.12
C TYR A 9 30.61 -56.16 -16.02
N VAL A 10 30.85 -56.85 -17.12
CA VAL A 10 29.79 -57.32 -18.04
C VAL A 10 29.71 -58.83 -17.94
N ALA A 11 28.54 -59.35 -17.53
CA ALA A 11 28.34 -60.78 -17.27
C ALA A 11 29.39 -61.41 -16.31
N GLY A 12 29.87 -60.63 -15.34
CA GLY A 12 30.84 -61.08 -14.32
C GLY A 12 32.32 -60.99 -14.73
N TYR A 13 32.64 -60.51 -15.93
CA TYR A 13 34.02 -60.34 -16.38
C TYR A 13 34.43 -58.86 -16.45
N PRO A 14 35.63 -58.49 -15.99
CA PRO A 14 36.13 -57.13 -16.13
C PRO A 14 36.40 -56.83 -17.60
N GLN A 15 35.82 -55.74 -18.10
CA GLN A 15 36.00 -55.23 -19.45
C GLN A 15 36.31 -53.73 -19.37
N GLU A 16 37.17 -53.23 -20.25
CA GLU A 16 37.28 -51.78 -20.43
C GLU A 16 35.99 -51.27 -21.08
N LEU A 17 35.43 -50.22 -20.50
CA LEU A 17 34.27 -49.55 -21.09
C LEU A 17 34.61 -49.06 -22.50
N ALA A 18 33.76 -49.35 -23.48
CA ALA A 18 33.99 -48.86 -24.84
C ALA A 18 34.03 -47.32 -24.85
N SER A 19 34.75 -46.69 -25.79
CA SER A 19 34.81 -45.21 -25.87
C SER A 19 33.45 -44.58 -26.13
N SER A 20 32.53 -45.36 -26.68
CA SER A 20 31.15 -44.99 -26.97
C SER A 20 30.19 -45.25 -25.81
N ASP A 21 30.62 -45.98 -24.77
CA ASP A 21 29.78 -46.45 -23.68
C ASP A 21 30.03 -45.65 -22.40
N ARG A 22 29.02 -45.56 -21.52
CA ARG A 22 28.98 -44.60 -20.40
C ARG A 22 28.40 -45.25 -19.16
N LEU A 23 28.92 -44.88 -17.99
CA LEU A 23 28.24 -45.19 -16.74
C LEU A 23 27.00 -44.28 -16.61
N SER A 24 25.83 -44.89 -16.51
CA SER A 24 24.56 -44.18 -16.31
C SER A 24 24.58 -43.39 -15.00
N GLY A 25 24.13 -42.14 -15.06
CA GLY A 25 24.00 -41.27 -13.88
C GLY A 25 25.29 -40.59 -13.41
N LEU A 26 26.43 -40.78 -14.07
CA LEU A 26 27.69 -40.15 -13.67
C LEU A 26 28.07 -38.86 -14.41
N GLY A 27 27.33 -38.44 -15.45
CA GLY A 27 27.55 -37.19 -16.20
C GLY A 27 28.97 -37.03 -16.77
N LYS A 28 29.15 -36.99 -18.10
CA LYS A 28 30.49 -36.76 -18.66
C LYS A 28 30.79 -35.27 -18.70
N THR A 29 32.04 -34.90 -18.44
CA THR A 29 32.53 -33.55 -18.78
C THR A 29 33.28 -33.60 -20.11
N THR A 30 32.88 -32.76 -21.05
CA THR A 30 33.55 -32.62 -22.37
C THR A 30 34.07 -31.20 -22.54
N VAL A 31 35.27 -31.03 -23.11
CA VAL A 31 35.83 -29.73 -23.48
C VAL A 31 35.89 -29.65 -25.01
N ALA A 32 35.12 -28.75 -25.61
CA ALA A 32 35.05 -28.59 -27.08
C ALA A 32 34.53 -27.20 -27.49
N ALA A 33 34.83 -26.74 -28.70
CA ALA A 33 34.39 -25.42 -29.19
C ALA A 33 32.88 -25.37 -29.53
N THR A 34 32.28 -26.50 -29.87
CA THR A 34 30.86 -26.66 -30.20
C THR A 34 30.17 -27.64 -29.24
N ALA A 35 28.86 -27.49 -29.09
CA ALA A 35 28.06 -28.33 -28.19
C ALA A 35 28.11 -29.81 -28.63
N PRO A 36 28.23 -30.76 -27.70
CA PRO A 36 28.12 -32.18 -28.01
C PRO A 36 26.75 -32.51 -28.65
N THR A 37 26.76 -33.34 -29.69
CA THR A 37 25.59 -33.67 -30.51
C THR A 37 24.80 -34.88 -30.02
N SER A 38 25.31 -35.62 -29.04
CA SER A 38 24.63 -36.76 -28.40
C SER A 38 24.77 -36.71 -26.88
N PRO A 39 24.20 -35.66 -26.23
CA PRO A 39 24.27 -35.51 -24.78
C PRO A 39 23.27 -36.42 -24.05
N GLU A 40 23.60 -36.76 -22.81
CA GLU A 40 22.72 -37.40 -21.83
C GLU A 40 22.45 -36.45 -20.67
N THR A 41 21.29 -36.57 -20.02
CA THR A 41 20.92 -35.72 -18.88
C THR A 41 22.01 -35.75 -17.81
N GLY A 42 22.47 -34.57 -17.39
CA GLY A 42 23.55 -34.41 -16.42
C GLY A 42 24.95 -34.31 -17.05
N ASP A 43 25.07 -34.36 -18.37
CA ASP A 43 26.34 -34.10 -19.04
C ASP A 43 26.79 -32.66 -18.87
N PHE A 44 28.09 -32.47 -18.70
CA PHE A 44 28.75 -31.18 -18.67
C PHE A 44 29.53 -30.93 -19.96
N TRP A 45 29.45 -29.70 -20.46
CA TRP A 45 30.23 -29.23 -21.58
C TRP A 45 30.88 -27.90 -21.25
N LEU A 46 32.21 -27.86 -21.26
CA LEU A 46 32.99 -26.63 -21.20
C LEU A 46 33.32 -26.19 -22.63
N ASN A 47 32.76 -25.05 -23.04
CA ASN A 47 33.08 -24.46 -24.33
C ASN A 47 34.53 -23.95 -24.32
N SER A 48 35.41 -24.53 -25.14
CA SER A 48 36.84 -24.18 -25.17
C SER A 48 37.15 -22.79 -25.72
N THR A 49 36.17 -22.12 -26.34
CA THR A 49 36.29 -20.77 -26.89
C THR A 49 35.78 -19.72 -25.88
N THR A 50 34.65 -19.98 -25.23
CA THR A 50 34.02 -19.02 -24.30
C THR A 50 34.30 -19.29 -22.83
N ASN A 51 34.91 -20.45 -22.50
CA ASN A 51 35.08 -20.96 -21.13
C ASN A 51 33.76 -21.03 -20.35
N GLU A 52 32.66 -21.27 -21.05
CA GLU A 52 31.34 -21.44 -20.45
C GLU A 52 31.08 -22.92 -20.18
N LEU A 53 30.80 -23.25 -18.92
CA LEU A 53 30.32 -24.57 -18.53
C LEU A 53 28.80 -24.61 -18.71
N SER A 54 28.31 -25.64 -19.37
CA SER A 54 26.88 -25.93 -19.56
C SER A 54 26.57 -27.33 -19.09
N ILE A 55 25.36 -27.55 -18.60
CA ILE A 55 24.81 -28.87 -18.25
C ILE A 55 23.67 -29.21 -19.21
N TRP A 56 23.59 -30.47 -19.66
CA TRP A 56 22.45 -30.94 -20.44
C TRP A 56 21.32 -31.36 -19.50
N ASP A 57 20.18 -30.68 -19.59
CA ASP A 57 19.02 -30.92 -18.72
C ASP A 57 18.12 -32.08 -19.20
N GLY A 58 18.42 -32.67 -20.36
CA GLY A 58 17.58 -33.66 -21.04
C GLY A 58 16.95 -33.16 -22.34
N SER A 59 16.89 -31.85 -22.54
CA SER A 59 16.30 -31.18 -23.70
C SER A 59 17.22 -30.11 -24.32
N SER A 60 18.03 -29.45 -23.50
CA SER A 60 18.89 -28.34 -23.92
C SER A 60 20.18 -28.25 -23.09
N TRP A 61 21.18 -27.57 -23.66
CA TRP A 61 22.37 -27.18 -22.92
C TRP A 61 22.08 -25.89 -22.15
N THR A 62 21.96 -25.99 -20.83
CA THR A 62 21.78 -24.83 -19.94
C THR A 62 23.13 -24.38 -19.39
N LYS A 63 23.44 -23.09 -19.51
CA LYS A 63 24.66 -22.52 -18.92
C LYS A 63 24.60 -22.64 -17.39
N THR A 64 25.69 -23.07 -16.77
CA THR A 64 25.81 -23.01 -15.30
C THR A 64 26.16 -21.60 -14.88
N THR A 65 25.46 -21.07 -13.88
CA THR A 65 25.83 -19.81 -13.24
C THR A 65 27.20 -19.92 -12.58
N ARG A 66 28.12 -19.01 -12.90
CA ARG A 66 29.46 -18.96 -12.31
C ARG A 66 29.51 -17.93 -11.18
N SER A 67 30.35 -18.20 -10.19
CA SER A 67 30.67 -17.26 -9.12
C SER A 67 32.16 -16.94 -9.12
N PHE A 68 32.48 -15.65 -9.13
CA PHE A 68 33.85 -15.15 -9.17
C PHE A 68 34.17 -14.35 -7.90
N VAL A 69 35.41 -14.47 -7.40
CA VAL A 69 35.95 -13.61 -6.34
C VAL A 69 37.25 -13.01 -6.85
N ALA A 70 37.26 -11.71 -7.16
CA ALA A 70 38.41 -11.03 -7.76
C ALA A 70 38.35 -9.51 -7.51
N ALA A 71 39.48 -8.82 -7.61
CA ALA A 71 39.53 -7.36 -7.40
C ALA A 71 38.92 -6.56 -8.56
N SER A 72 38.88 -7.14 -9.76
CA SER A 72 38.31 -6.58 -10.98
C SER A 72 37.23 -7.48 -11.57
N ALA A 73 36.31 -6.88 -12.33
CA ALA A 73 35.23 -7.61 -12.98
C ALA A 73 35.77 -8.65 -13.98
N PRO A 74 35.19 -9.87 -14.03
CA PRO A 74 35.49 -10.84 -15.07
C PRO A 74 35.21 -10.28 -16.47
N SER A 75 36.11 -10.54 -17.43
CA SER A 75 36.05 -10.01 -18.80
C SER A 75 35.13 -10.78 -19.75
N ASN A 76 34.80 -12.04 -19.44
CA ASN A 76 33.90 -12.88 -20.24
C ASN A 76 32.75 -13.45 -19.39
N PRO A 77 31.89 -12.59 -18.82
CA PRO A 77 30.76 -13.04 -18.03
C PRO A 77 29.62 -13.59 -18.90
N ALA A 78 28.80 -14.46 -18.33
CA ALA A 78 27.55 -14.94 -18.89
C ALA A 78 26.39 -14.41 -18.05
N THR A 79 25.22 -14.21 -18.66
CA THR A 79 24.03 -13.71 -17.94
C THR A 79 23.75 -14.56 -16.70
N GLY A 80 23.56 -13.89 -15.56
CA GLY A 80 23.33 -14.51 -14.26
C GLY A 80 24.60 -14.77 -13.46
N ASP A 81 25.80 -14.68 -14.05
CA ASP A 81 27.05 -14.82 -13.31
C ASP A 81 27.12 -13.82 -12.15
N THR A 82 27.73 -14.25 -11.05
CA THR A 82 27.94 -13.45 -9.85
C THR A 82 29.42 -13.13 -9.66
N TRP A 83 29.73 -11.91 -9.23
CA TRP A 83 31.10 -11.51 -8.92
C TRP A 83 31.13 -10.74 -7.59
N LEU A 84 31.91 -11.26 -6.65
CA LEU A 84 32.25 -10.55 -5.42
C LEU A 84 33.60 -9.84 -5.59
N ASN A 85 33.58 -8.51 -5.51
CA ASN A 85 34.81 -7.74 -5.52
C ASN A 85 35.60 -8.02 -4.23
N SER A 86 36.80 -8.58 -4.34
CA SER A 86 37.60 -8.99 -3.18
C SER A 86 38.08 -7.82 -2.32
N THR A 87 38.13 -6.61 -2.88
CA THR A 87 38.55 -5.37 -2.21
C THR A 87 37.36 -4.66 -1.56
N THR A 88 36.33 -4.33 -2.33
CA THR A 88 35.17 -3.54 -1.83
C THR A 88 34.10 -4.37 -1.14
N LYS A 89 34.18 -5.71 -1.28
CA LYS A 89 33.16 -6.68 -0.86
C LYS A 89 31.80 -6.46 -1.53
N GLN A 90 31.77 -5.74 -2.66
CA GLN A 90 30.57 -5.54 -3.46
C GLN A 90 30.24 -6.81 -4.26
N LEU A 91 29.03 -7.33 -4.09
CA LEU A 91 28.50 -8.38 -4.95
C LEU A 91 27.83 -7.75 -6.18
N SER A 92 28.06 -8.33 -7.35
CA SER A 92 27.46 -7.91 -8.62
C SER A 92 26.92 -9.12 -9.37
N ILE A 93 25.88 -8.93 -10.17
CA ILE A 93 25.28 -9.92 -11.06
C ILE A 93 25.40 -9.41 -12.49
N TYR A 94 25.88 -10.24 -13.42
CA TYR A 94 25.94 -9.87 -14.83
C TYR A 94 24.56 -10.03 -15.47
N ASN A 95 23.99 -8.94 -15.99
CA ASN A 95 22.64 -8.92 -16.55
C ASN A 95 22.57 -9.29 -18.05
N GLY A 96 23.70 -9.65 -18.66
CA GLY A 96 23.82 -9.90 -20.10
C GLY A 96 24.57 -8.82 -20.87
N SER A 97 24.64 -7.61 -20.32
CA SER A 97 25.34 -6.46 -20.93
C SER A 97 26.36 -5.82 -20.00
N SER A 98 26.11 -5.81 -18.70
CA SER A 98 26.99 -5.20 -17.70
C SER A 98 26.86 -5.89 -16.34
N TRP A 99 27.86 -5.67 -15.49
CA TRP A 99 27.81 -6.06 -14.08
C TRP A 99 26.93 -5.07 -13.32
N SER A 100 25.74 -5.52 -12.91
CA SER A 100 24.84 -4.77 -12.03
C SER A 100 25.18 -5.09 -10.58
N LYS A 101 25.49 -4.05 -9.79
CA LYS A 101 25.76 -4.22 -8.36
C LYS A 101 24.48 -4.62 -7.63
N THR A 102 24.62 -5.47 -6.61
CA THR A 102 23.53 -5.76 -5.68
C THR A 102 23.50 -4.73 -4.57
N THR A 103 22.32 -4.36 -4.08
CA THR A 103 22.20 -3.50 -2.89
C THR A 103 22.99 -4.07 -1.71
N LYS A 104 23.85 -3.26 -1.11
CA LYS A 104 24.54 -3.64 0.12
C LYS A 104 23.66 -3.30 1.32
N ALA A 105 23.45 -4.26 2.22
CA ALA A 105 22.78 -4.03 3.50
C ALA A 105 23.81 -4.14 4.64
N THR A 106 23.87 -3.12 5.50
CA THR A 106 24.80 -3.08 6.64
C THR A 106 24.04 -2.87 7.94
N VAL A 107 24.48 -3.50 9.03
CA VAL A 107 23.97 -3.28 10.39
C VAL A 107 25.12 -2.76 11.24
N ALA A 108 25.06 -1.51 11.70
CA ALA A 108 26.16 -0.90 12.44
C ALA A 108 25.68 0.32 13.24
N SER A 109 26.45 0.71 14.26
CA SER A 109 26.20 1.89 15.10
C SER A 109 26.67 3.20 14.46
N SER A 110 27.41 3.14 13.35
CA SER A 110 27.93 4.29 12.61
C SER A 110 27.72 4.09 11.12
N ALA A 111 27.51 5.20 10.41
CA ALA A 111 27.26 5.19 8.98
C ALA A 111 28.38 4.46 8.22
N PRO A 112 28.06 3.54 7.29
CA PRO A 112 29.06 2.88 6.46
C PRO A 112 29.86 3.91 5.64
N SER A 113 31.18 3.71 5.59
CA SER A 113 32.09 4.49 4.75
C SER A 113 32.03 4.02 3.29
N ASN A 114 32.08 4.98 2.34
CA ASN A 114 31.97 4.73 0.89
C ASN A 114 30.64 4.06 0.48
N PRO A 115 29.49 4.64 0.86
CA PRO A 115 28.20 4.12 0.39
C PRO A 115 27.98 4.41 -1.10
N GLU A 116 27.20 3.54 -1.73
CA GLU A 116 26.72 3.74 -3.09
C GLU A 116 25.21 3.97 -3.10
N SER A 117 24.70 4.69 -4.10
CA SER A 117 23.26 4.99 -4.19
C SER A 117 22.44 3.70 -4.15
N GLY A 118 21.43 3.66 -3.28
CA GLY A 118 20.60 2.49 -3.01
C GLY A 118 21.12 1.56 -1.92
N ASP A 119 22.30 1.77 -1.35
CA ASP A 119 22.77 1.01 -0.20
C ASP A 119 21.84 1.21 1.01
N ILE A 120 21.70 0.17 1.82
CA ILE A 120 20.84 0.13 2.99
C ILE A 120 21.70 0.00 4.25
N TRP A 121 21.38 0.77 5.27
CA TRP A 121 22.03 0.71 6.58
C TRP A 121 20.99 0.72 7.69
N PHE A 122 21.04 -0.28 8.57
CA PHE A 122 20.34 -0.25 9.84
C PHE A 122 21.26 0.36 10.91
N ASP A 123 20.92 1.58 11.33
CA ASP A 123 21.59 2.32 12.39
C ASP A 123 21.17 1.76 13.75
N THR A 124 22.06 1.03 14.43
CA THR A 124 21.74 0.40 15.72
C THR A 124 21.72 1.38 16.89
N ASN A 125 22.26 2.60 16.76
CA ASN A 125 22.16 3.63 17.79
C ASN A 125 20.83 4.38 17.70
N GLY A 126 20.42 4.71 16.47
CA GLY A 126 19.13 5.35 16.20
C GLY A 126 17.94 4.39 16.13
N ASN A 127 18.21 3.09 15.98
CA ASN A 127 17.22 2.05 15.67
C ASN A 127 16.39 2.39 14.41
N LEU A 128 17.08 2.88 13.36
CA LEU A 128 16.48 3.37 12.12
C LEU A 128 17.07 2.66 10.91
N LEU A 129 16.21 2.33 9.94
CA LEU A 129 16.64 1.93 8.61
C LEU A 129 16.92 3.18 7.78
N LYS A 130 18.05 3.20 7.07
CA LYS A 130 18.47 4.28 6.19
C LYS A 130 18.84 3.74 4.82
N ILE A 131 18.59 4.53 3.79
CA ILE A 131 19.02 4.31 2.41
C ILE A 131 19.97 5.43 2.00
N TYR A 132 21.03 5.11 1.26
CA TYR A 132 21.91 6.14 0.72
C TYR A 132 21.35 6.62 -0.62
N ASP A 133 20.99 7.90 -0.73
CA ASP A 133 20.37 8.45 -1.95
C ASP A 133 21.38 8.78 -3.06
N GLY A 134 22.68 8.63 -2.79
CA GLY A 134 23.77 9.06 -3.67
C GLY A 134 24.55 10.26 -3.11
N SER A 135 23.98 10.96 -2.13
CA SER A 135 24.56 12.13 -1.46
C SER A 135 24.60 12.00 0.05
N ALA A 136 23.56 11.43 0.66
CA ALA A 136 23.42 11.29 2.10
C ALA A 136 22.67 10.01 2.48
N TRP A 137 22.86 9.57 3.72
CA TRP A 137 22.02 8.55 4.33
C TRP A 137 20.72 9.20 4.79
N THR A 138 19.62 8.82 4.14
CA THR A 138 18.26 9.29 4.43
C THR A 138 17.44 8.13 4.98
N GLU A 139 16.40 8.42 5.76
CA GLU A 139 15.42 7.39 6.07
C GLU A 139 14.62 7.08 4.79
N PRO A 140 14.17 5.84 4.57
CA PRO A 140 13.20 5.55 3.54
C PRO A 140 12.06 6.55 3.66
N THR A 141 11.66 7.16 2.55
CA THR A 141 10.42 7.93 2.52
C THR A 141 9.27 6.93 2.65
N GLU A 142 8.98 6.58 3.90
CA GLU A 142 7.70 6.02 4.28
C GLU A 142 6.68 7.12 3.96
N ASP A 143 6.00 7.00 2.82
CA ASP A 143 4.70 7.65 2.60
C ASP A 143 3.62 6.99 3.50
N LEU A 144 4.02 6.55 4.70
CA LEU A 144 3.13 6.35 5.82
C LEU A 144 3.03 7.72 6.48
N SER A 145 1.95 8.42 6.17
CA SER A 145 1.55 9.67 6.83
C SER A 145 1.34 9.43 8.33
N THR A 146 2.43 9.28 9.09
CA THR A 146 2.38 9.32 10.55
C THR A 146 1.94 10.73 10.91
N ALA A 147 0.76 10.85 11.50
CA ALA A 147 0.29 12.13 12.00
C ALA A 147 1.32 12.69 12.99
N VAL A 148 1.78 13.92 12.76
CA VAL A 148 2.67 14.63 13.68
C VAL A 148 1.87 14.99 14.92
N VAL A 149 2.39 14.79 16.13
CA VAL A 149 1.71 15.17 17.39
C VAL A 149 2.51 16.27 18.06
N ALA A 150 2.00 17.51 18.06
CA ALA A 150 2.72 18.67 18.60
C ALA A 150 1.79 19.85 18.92
N ALA A 151 2.24 20.77 19.78
CA ALA A 151 1.48 21.99 20.12
C ALA A 151 1.53 23.07 19.02
N SER A 152 2.50 23.00 18.11
CA SER A 152 2.71 23.95 17.01
C SER A 152 2.73 23.22 15.68
N ALA A 153 2.19 23.87 14.64
CA ALA A 153 2.15 23.33 13.29
C ALA A 153 3.58 23.07 12.74
N PRO A 154 3.80 21.96 12.01
CA PRO A 154 5.03 21.73 11.26
C PRO A 154 5.36 22.91 10.32
N SER A 155 6.62 23.35 10.32
CA SER A 155 7.10 24.51 9.53
C SER A 155 7.41 24.18 8.06
N SER A 156 7.47 22.91 7.70
CA SER A 156 7.74 22.46 6.32
C SER A 156 6.87 21.26 5.96
N PRO A 157 5.54 21.42 5.96
CA PRO A 157 4.61 20.32 5.69
C PRO A 157 4.57 19.95 4.21
N THR A 158 4.38 18.66 3.93
CA THR A 158 4.04 18.13 2.60
C THR A 158 2.53 18.04 2.45
N ASN A 159 2.03 18.11 1.21
CA ASN A 159 0.59 17.95 0.94
C ASN A 159 0.08 16.64 1.54
N GLY A 160 -1.02 16.69 2.28
CA GLY A 160 -1.60 15.52 2.94
C GLY A 160 -0.99 15.16 4.29
N LEU A 161 0.00 15.91 4.79
CA LEU A 161 0.56 15.70 6.12
C LEU A 161 -0.53 15.87 7.19
N LEU A 162 -0.69 14.88 8.06
CA LEU A 162 -1.57 14.96 9.23
C LEU A 162 -0.82 15.55 10.43
N TRP A 163 -1.49 16.38 11.22
CA TRP A 163 -0.98 16.96 12.46
C TRP A 163 -2.08 16.97 13.52
N PHE A 164 -1.83 16.35 14.67
CA PHE A 164 -2.63 16.47 15.88
C PHE A 164 -2.10 17.64 16.73
N ASP A 165 -2.87 18.73 16.77
CA ASP A 165 -2.60 19.92 17.56
C ASP A 165 -2.95 19.65 19.03
N THR A 166 -1.93 19.49 19.88
CA THR A 166 -2.12 19.19 21.30
C THR A 166 -2.61 20.39 22.12
N THR A 167 -2.64 21.60 21.54
CA THR A 167 -3.18 22.79 22.21
C THR A 167 -4.70 22.85 22.05
N THR A 168 -5.20 22.46 20.88
CA THR A 168 -6.64 22.47 20.56
C THR A 168 -7.29 21.09 20.58
N ASN A 169 -6.52 20.01 20.73
CA ASN A 169 -6.95 18.61 20.60
C ASN A 169 -7.64 18.33 19.25
N GLN A 170 -7.07 18.82 18.16
CA GLN A 170 -7.64 18.68 16.81
C GLN A 170 -6.67 17.98 15.86
N LEU A 171 -7.18 17.03 15.07
CA LEU A 171 -6.47 16.51 13.92
C LEU A 171 -6.67 17.45 12.72
N LYS A 172 -5.57 17.83 12.07
CA LYS A 172 -5.51 18.73 10.92
C LYS A 172 -4.73 18.08 9.78
N ILE A 173 -5.02 18.45 8.54
CA ILE A 173 -4.33 18.03 7.32
C ILE A 173 -3.75 19.25 6.60
N TYR A 174 -2.53 19.15 6.11
CA TYR A 174 -1.94 20.23 5.32
C TYR A 174 -2.38 20.12 3.85
N VAL A 175 -2.95 21.19 3.33
CA VAL A 175 -3.43 21.28 1.95
C VAL A 175 -2.54 22.25 1.17
N ALA A 176 -1.73 21.72 0.26
CA ALA A 176 -0.73 22.51 -0.46
C ALA A 176 -1.35 23.50 -1.47
N SER A 177 -2.55 23.23 -1.99
CA SER A 177 -3.25 24.14 -2.90
C SER A 177 -3.70 25.44 -2.22
N SER A 178 -4.02 25.38 -0.92
CA SER A 178 -4.42 26.53 -0.09
C SER A 178 -3.28 27.03 0.81
N SER A 179 -2.16 26.29 0.89
CA SER A 179 -1.03 26.59 1.80
C SER A 179 -1.48 26.73 3.25
N SER A 180 -2.44 25.90 3.67
CA SER A 180 -3.07 25.99 4.99
C SER A 180 -3.28 24.62 5.64
N TRP A 181 -3.36 24.64 6.97
CA TRP A 181 -3.83 23.50 7.77
C TRP A 181 -5.35 23.55 7.88
N GLU A 182 -6.01 22.49 7.45
CA GLU A 182 -7.46 22.32 7.48
C GLU A 182 -7.81 21.22 8.49
N LEU A 183 -9.00 21.24 9.09
CA LEU A 183 -9.41 20.17 10.01
C LEU A 183 -9.55 18.84 9.24
N ALA A 184 -9.04 17.76 9.83
CA ALA A 184 -9.14 16.41 9.27
C ALA A 184 -10.45 15.70 9.67
N GLU A 185 -11.32 16.37 10.43
CA GLU A 185 -12.59 15.84 10.97
C GLU A 185 -13.74 16.80 10.64
N SER A 186 -14.97 16.27 10.58
CA SER A 186 -16.20 17.09 10.46
C SER A 186 -16.53 17.75 11.79
N GLN A 187 -16.52 19.08 11.85
CA GLN A 187 -16.84 19.83 13.06
C GLN A 187 -18.37 19.89 13.30
N THR A 188 -18.78 19.73 14.57
CA THR A 188 -20.17 20.04 15.01
C THR A 188 -20.17 21.36 15.78
N TYR A 189 -20.79 22.40 15.23
CA TYR A 189 -20.98 23.68 15.91
C TYR A 189 -22.10 23.58 16.96
N ILE A 190 -21.98 24.28 18.08
CA ILE A 190 -23.04 24.43 19.09
C ILE A 190 -23.15 25.93 19.40
N SER A 191 -24.18 26.58 18.86
CA SER A 191 -24.34 28.04 18.97
C SER A 191 -25.77 28.47 18.65
N GLY A 192 -26.18 29.64 19.14
CA GLY A 192 -27.46 30.27 18.79
C GLY A 192 -27.43 31.09 17.50
N THR A 193 -26.24 31.29 16.91
CA THR A 193 -26.03 32.01 15.66
C THR A 193 -25.41 31.12 14.60
N THR A 194 -25.76 31.37 13.34
CA THR A 194 -25.26 30.60 12.19
C THR A 194 -23.74 30.69 12.07
N PRO A 195 -23.01 29.56 11.97
CA PRO A 195 -21.57 29.57 11.71
C PRO A 195 -21.25 30.22 10.36
N SER A 196 -20.21 31.05 10.32
CA SER A 196 -19.89 31.93 9.17
C SER A 196 -18.92 31.32 8.15
N SER A 197 -18.28 30.20 8.45
CA SER A 197 -17.31 29.56 7.55
C SER A 197 -17.37 28.03 7.60
N PRO A 198 -18.55 27.41 7.40
CA PRO A 198 -18.66 25.96 7.43
C PRO A 198 -18.13 25.28 6.17
N LEU A 199 -17.69 24.05 6.35
CA LEU A 199 -17.38 23.11 5.28
C LEU A 199 -18.57 22.19 5.00
N ALA A 200 -18.68 21.71 3.76
CA ALA A 200 -19.74 20.78 3.39
C ALA A 200 -19.67 19.52 4.26
N GLY A 201 -20.80 19.10 4.82
CA GLY A 201 -20.90 17.95 5.72
C GLY A 201 -20.72 18.26 7.20
N GLU A 202 -20.47 19.51 7.58
CA GLU A 202 -20.41 19.92 8.99
C GLU A 202 -21.81 20.02 9.60
N PHE A 203 -21.90 19.74 10.90
CA PHE A 203 -23.15 19.78 11.66
C PHE A 203 -23.23 21.05 12.51
N TRP A 204 -24.42 21.55 12.80
CA TRP A 204 -24.65 22.66 13.72
C TRP A 204 -25.88 22.40 14.58
N TRP A 205 -25.70 22.36 15.90
CA TRP A 205 -26.77 22.46 16.88
C TRP A 205 -27.10 23.94 17.13
N ASP A 206 -28.19 24.40 16.50
CA ASP A 206 -28.79 25.72 16.67
C ASP A 206 -29.50 25.76 18.03
N THR A 207 -28.85 26.32 19.05
CA THR A 207 -29.38 26.39 20.41
C THR A 207 -30.57 27.35 20.54
N THR A 208 -30.75 28.28 19.58
CA THR A 208 -31.87 29.22 19.57
C THR A 208 -33.14 28.50 19.10
N ASN A 209 -33.03 27.70 18.03
CA ASN A 209 -34.17 27.00 17.44
C ASN A 209 -34.31 25.54 17.92
N LEU A 210 -33.33 25.04 18.68
CA LEU A 210 -33.22 23.66 19.17
C LEU A 210 -33.24 22.65 18.01
N ARG A 211 -32.37 22.88 17.03
CA ARG A 211 -32.29 22.10 15.78
C ARG A 211 -30.88 21.66 15.46
N LEU A 212 -30.75 20.43 14.98
CA LEU A 212 -29.55 20.00 14.28
C LEU A 212 -29.66 20.38 12.80
N LYS A 213 -28.59 20.94 12.25
CA LYS A 213 -28.46 21.33 10.83
C LYS A 213 -27.19 20.72 10.24
N ILE A 214 -27.17 20.46 8.93
CA ILE A 214 -25.97 20.09 8.14
C ILE A 214 -25.73 21.17 7.09
N TYR A 215 -24.47 21.55 6.90
CA TYR A 215 -24.09 22.44 5.81
C TYR A 215 -23.90 21.63 4.53
N THR A 216 -24.63 21.97 3.47
CA THR A 216 -24.57 21.24 2.19
C THR A 216 -23.41 21.67 1.29
N GLY A 217 -22.61 22.64 1.74
CA GLY A 217 -21.67 23.39 0.89
C GLY A 217 -22.25 24.68 0.32
N SER A 218 -23.56 24.91 0.45
CA SER A 218 -24.23 26.15 0.03
C SER A 218 -25.13 26.75 1.11
N ALA A 219 -25.81 25.92 1.89
CA ALA A 219 -26.72 26.37 2.95
C ALA A 219 -26.76 25.39 4.13
N TRP A 220 -27.17 25.89 5.28
CA TRP A 220 -27.53 25.07 6.44
C TRP A 220 -28.94 24.51 6.27
N VAL A 221 -29.07 23.18 6.30
CA VAL A 221 -30.34 22.46 6.18
C VAL A 221 -30.62 21.70 7.46
N GLU A 222 -31.85 21.73 7.97
CA GLU A 222 -32.23 20.99 9.19
C GLU A 222 -32.21 19.47 8.99
N ILE A 223 -31.78 18.75 10.02
CA ILE A 223 -31.70 17.29 10.06
C ILE A 223 -32.67 16.77 11.11
N GLY A 224 -33.55 15.87 10.70
CA GLY A 224 -34.56 15.27 11.54
C GLY A 224 -35.84 16.11 11.64
N THR A 225 -36.88 15.49 12.18
CA THR A 225 -38.22 16.07 12.29
C THR A 225 -38.50 16.49 13.74
N LYS A 226 -39.05 17.70 13.97
CA LYS A 226 -39.61 18.06 15.30
C LYS A 226 -40.81 17.19 15.57
N THR A 227 -41.09 16.93 16.83
CA THR A 227 -42.45 16.59 17.24
C THR A 227 -42.97 17.69 18.18
N PHE A 228 -43.93 18.48 17.71
CA PHE A 228 -44.70 19.41 18.53
C PHE A 228 -45.76 18.64 19.32
N THR A 229 -46.03 19.08 20.55
CA THR A 229 -47.12 18.53 21.37
C THR A 229 -47.94 19.69 21.93
N SER A 230 -49.20 19.81 21.49
CA SER A 230 -50.08 20.92 21.88
C SER A 230 -51.54 20.63 21.52
N ALA A 231 -52.47 21.30 22.19
CA ALA A 231 -53.90 21.17 21.91
C ALA A 231 -54.33 21.80 20.57
N THR A 232 -53.52 22.71 20.02
CA THR A 232 -53.76 23.39 18.75
C THR A 232 -52.54 23.29 17.85
N ALA A 233 -52.76 23.34 16.54
CA ALA A 233 -51.70 23.27 15.55
C ALA A 233 -50.65 24.38 15.76
N PRO A 234 -49.35 24.05 15.74
CA PRO A 234 -48.30 25.06 15.70
C PRO A 234 -48.47 25.98 14.49
N SER A 235 -48.27 27.28 14.70
CA SER A 235 -48.51 28.31 13.67
C SER A 235 -47.22 28.92 13.10
N SER A 236 -46.06 28.59 13.64
CA SER A 236 -44.75 29.07 13.19
C SER A 236 -43.62 28.11 13.58
N GLY A 237 -42.46 28.25 12.92
CA GLY A 237 -41.27 27.44 13.22
C GLY A 237 -41.36 25.98 12.77
N MET A 238 -42.25 25.69 11.82
CA MET A 238 -42.50 24.37 11.24
C MET A 238 -41.83 24.26 9.87
N ILE A 239 -41.17 23.13 9.63
CA ILE A 239 -40.51 22.78 8.37
C ILE A 239 -41.03 21.44 7.84
N GLN A 240 -40.73 21.14 6.58
CA GLN A 240 -41.16 19.89 5.92
C GLN A 240 -40.85 18.66 6.79
N GLY A 241 -41.86 17.85 7.05
CA GLY A 241 -41.73 16.59 7.77
C GLY A 241 -41.83 16.71 9.29
N ASP A 242 -41.96 17.91 9.86
CA ASP A 242 -42.25 18.06 11.30
C ASP A 242 -43.56 17.36 11.66
N TRP A 243 -43.60 16.76 12.84
CA TRP A 243 -44.76 16.08 13.41
C TRP A 243 -45.43 16.98 14.46
N TRP A 244 -46.74 16.88 14.56
CA TRP A 244 -47.54 17.48 15.63
C TRP A 244 -48.49 16.45 16.21
N TYR A 245 -48.46 16.29 17.53
CA TYR A 245 -49.45 15.55 18.29
C TYR A 245 -50.47 16.51 18.89
N GLU A 246 -51.73 16.36 18.47
CA GLU A 246 -52.85 17.11 19.04
C GLU A 246 -53.26 16.50 20.37
N SER A 247 -52.88 17.13 21.48
CA SER A 247 -53.03 16.53 22.81
C SER A 247 -54.48 16.30 23.24
N THR A 248 -55.44 16.99 22.63
CA THR A 248 -56.88 16.87 22.94
C THR A 248 -57.56 15.79 22.11
N ALA A 249 -57.23 15.70 20.82
CA ALA A 249 -57.85 14.77 19.88
C ALA A 249 -57.04 13.46 19.72
N GLY A 250 -55.81 13.41 20.22
CA GLY A 250 -54.94 12.24 20.11
C GLY A 250 -54.46 11.95 18.68
N THR A 251 -54.48 12.94 17.79
CA THR A 251 -54.11 12.78 16.38
C THR A 251 -52.65 13.14 16.16
N PHE A 252 -52.01 12.48 15.20
CA PHE A 252 -50.72 12.92 14.67
C PHE A 252 -50.92 13.55 13.31
N SER A 253 -50.27 14.69 13.09
CA SER A 253 -50.20 15.39 11.82
C SER A 253 -48.75 15.63 11.42
N MET A 254 -48.45 15.62 10.12
CA MET A 254 -47.15 15.99 9.57
C MET A 254 -47.27 17.31 8.81
N TYR A 255 -46.30 18.21 8.97
CA TYR A 255 -46.26 19.47 8.26
C TYR A 255 -45.66 19.27 6.86
N ILE A 256 -46.41 19.67 5.84
CA ILE A 256 -45.96 19.64 4.45
C ILE A 256 -45.64 21.07 4.02
N ALA A 257 -44.36 21.40 3.93
CA ALA A 257 -43.90 22.71 3.48
C ALA A 257 -43.91 22.79 1.95
N GLY A 258 -43.92 24.01 1.41
CA GLY A 258 -43.95 24.27 -0.02
C GLY A 258 -45.36 24.14 -0.58
N SER A 259 -45.75 22.95 -1.03
CA SER A 259 -46.95 22.73 -1.85
C SER A 259 -48.26 23.10 -1.17
N ILE A 260 -48.38 22.89 0.15
CA ILE A 260 -49.61 23.19 0.89
C ILE A 260 -49.39 23.98 2.18
N ASN A 261 -48.15 24.07 2.69
CA ASN A 261 -47.77 24.79 3.92
C ASN A 261 -48.73 24.55 5.10
N ALA A 262 -49.18 23.31 5.26
CA ALA A 262 -50.24 22.94 6.19
C ALA A 262 -49.94 21.63 6.92
N TRP A 263 -50.57 21.46 8.09
CA TRP A 263 -50.60 20.21 8.82
C TRP A 263 -51.55 19.23 8.14
N VAL A 264 -51.04 18.06 7.80
CA VAL A 264 -51.83 16.94 7.26
C VAL A 264 -51.91 15.87 8.32
N THR A 265 -53.12 15.53 8.75
CA THR A 265 -53.35 14.44 9.69
C THR A 265 -52.92 13.11 9.07
N VAL A 266 -51.97 12.44 9.70
CA VAL A 266 -51.38 11.16 9.28
C VAL A 266 -51.88 9.98 10.10
N SER A 267 -52.58 10.23 11.22
CA SER A 267 -53.44 9.23 11.86
C SER A 267 -54.59 9.92 12.58
N SER A 268 -55.80 9.37 12.42
CA SER A 268 -56.94 9.76 13.25
C SER A 268 -56.99 8.83 14.45
N GLY A 269 -56.98 9.40 15.66
CA GLY A 269 -57.16 8.68 16.91
C GLY A 269 -58.60 8.19 17.04
N GLY A 270 -58.96 7.18 16.23
CA GLY A 270 -60.23 6.49 16.27
C GLY A 270 -59.98 4.99 16.36
N SER A 271 -60.51 4.36 17.40
CA SER A 271 -60.54 2.91 17.56
C SER A 271 -61.25 2.26 16.36
N GLY A 272 -60.48 1.86 15.35
CA GLY A 272 -60.96 1.02 14.24
C GLY A 272 -60.62 1.53 12.85
N GLY A 273 -59.43 1.16 12.36
CA GLY A 273 -59.12 1.02 10.93
C GLY A 273 -58.58 2.26 10.20
N GLY A 274 -57.31 2.19 9.78
CA GLY A 274 -56.78 3.01 8.67
C GLY A 274 -55.37 3.55 8.90
N GLY A 275 -54.41 3.11 8.06
CA GLY A 275 -53.04 3.61 7.99
C GLY A 275 -52.01 2.64 8.57
N SER A 276 -51.71 1.53 7.89
CA SER A 276 -50.60 0.66 8.34
C SER A 276 -49.27 1.38 8.09
N ILE A 277 -48.21 0.99 8.80
CA ILE A 277 -46.84 1.51 8.58
C ILE A 277 -46.37 1.37 7.12
N SER A 278 -47.06 0.54 6.33
CA SER A 278 -46.89 0.39 4.88
C SER A 278 -47.21 1.67 4.09
N ASP A 279 -48.10 2.54 4.59
CA ASP A 279 -48.45 3.81 3.92
C ASP A 279 -47.35 4.88 4.12
N ILE A 280 -46.51 4.72 5.15
CA ILE A 280 -45.38 5.61 5.47
C ILE A 280 -44.16 5.36 4.57
N LEU A 281 -44.04 4.18 3.97
CA LEU A 281 -42.91 3.82 3.09
C LEU A 281 -43.16 4.11 1.60
N ALA A 282 -44.33 4.63 1.22
CA ALA A 282 -44.67 4.93 -0.17
C ALA A 282 -44.16 6.30 -0.66
N PHE A 283 -43.45 7.08 0.18
CA PHE A 283 -42.99 8.44 -0.14
C PHE A 283 -41.49 8.68 0.12
N SER A 284 -40.67 7.62 0.07
CA SER A 284 -39.22 7.76 -0.14
C SER A 284 -38.90 8.01 -1.61
#